data_AF-A0A6N9PV01-F1
#
_entry.id   AF-A0A6N9PV01-F1
#
_cell.length_a   1.000
_cell.length_b   1.000
_cell.length_c   1.000
_cell.angle_alpha   90.00
_cell.angle_beta   90.00
_cell.angle_gamma   90.00
#
_symmetry.space_group_name_H-M   'P 1'
#
loop_
_entity.id
_entity.type
_entity.pdbx_description
1 polymer ?
#
loop_
_entity_poly.entity_id
_entity_poly.type
_entity_poly.pdbx_seq_one_letter_code
_entity_poly.pdbx_strand_id
1 'polypeptide(L)'
;MPNLIYFPSCNFTKASPEAAKRLRAYLTKTMPAAGCCRVDKTPVTEETIAVYFCQACRETLEARETNRPSVQNLFVYLDALPDFPFPDYSALTVNVQDCWRDREHPEIADAARSLLQKMGVQIVEMAENREKSVYCGNLHFEPKKAENIALLAKYPGIPLWQIPEEAQIPLMKEQREKYTCPLTVTTCNRCTRGIEATGGSAVHLVELLMGTYS
;
A
#
# COMPACT_ATOMS: atom_id res chain seq x y z
N MET A 1 -14.34 14.60 -19.74
CA MET A 1 -13.25 13.92 -19.00
C MET A 1 -13.86 13.42 -17.70
N PRO A 2 -13.55 12.19 -17.24
CA PRO A 2 -14.07 11.71 -15.97
C PRO A 2 -13.71 12.67 -14.83
N ASN A 3 -14.62 12.81 -13.87
CA ASN A 3 -14.41 13.64 -12.68
C ASN A 3 -13.47 12.90 -11.71
N LEU A 4 -12.17 12.94 -11.99
CA LEU A 4 -11.14 12.31 -11.14
C LEU A 4 -10.92 13.13 -9.87
N ILE A 5 -10.81 12.48 -8.72
CA ILE A 5 -10.39 13.10 -7.46
C ILE A 5 -9.32 12.24 -6.80
N TYR A 6 -8.16 12.83 -6.51
CA TYR A 6 -7.06 12.15 -5.84
C TYR A 6 -7.26 12.09 -4.33
N PHE A 7 -7.21 10.89 -3.75
CA PHE A 7 -7.24 10.64 -2.31
C PHE A 7 -5.83 10.28 -1.80
N PRO A 8 -5.14 11.19 -1.07
CA PRO A 8 -3.69 11.10 -0.84
C PRO A 8 -3.24 10.15 0.27
N SER A 9 -4.17 9.49 0.97
CA SER A 9 -3.90 8.78 2.22
C SER A 9 -3.28 9.65 3.32
N CYS A 10 -4.05 9.93 4.38
CA CYS A 10 -3.56 10.69 5.52
C CYS A 10 -2.37 10.03 6.24
N ASN A 11 -2.39 8.69 6.35
CA ASN A 11 -1.31 7.95 7.02
C ASN A 11 -0.01 7.97 6.20
N PHE A 12 -0.10 7.80 4.88
CA PHE A 12 1.08 7.91 4.02
C PHE A 12 1.62 9.35 4.00
N THR A 13 0.74 10.35 3.90
CA THR A 13 1.15 11.76 3.94
C THR A 13 1.93 12.10 5.22
N LYS A 14 1.58 11.49 6.36
CA LYS A 14 2.34 11.62 7.60
C LYS A 14 3.66 10.85 7.57
N ALA A 15 3.67 9.65 7.00
CA ALA A 15 4.83 8.76 7.01
C ALA A 15 5.93 9.18 6.02
N SER A 16 5.55 9.64 4.82
CA SER A 16 6.48 10.11 3.79
C SER A 16 6.03 11.47 3.21
N PRO A 17 6.22 12.58 3.97
CA PRO A 17 5.72 13.90 3.59
C PRO A 17 6.27 14.44 2.26
N GLU A 18 7.54 14.18 1.96
CA GLU A 18 8.17 14.66 0.72
C GLU A 18 7.62 13.91 -0.51
N ALA A 19 7.49 12.59 -0.43
CA ALA A 19 6.87 11.81 -1.50
C ALA A 19 5.40 12.24 -1.71
N ALA A 20 4.65 12.40 -0.63
CA ALA A 20 3.26 12.85 -0.69
C ALA A 20 3.13 14.25 -1.31
N LYS A 21 4.05 15.17 -0.99
CA LYS A 21 4.10 16.52 -1.56
C LYS A 21 4.36 16.47 -3.07
N ARG A 22 5.34 15.70 -3.52
CA ARG A 22 5.65 15.52 -4.96
C ARG A 22 4.48 14.91 -5.72
N LEU A 23 3.88 13.85 -5.17
CA LEU A 23 2.75 13.17 -5.80
C LEU A 23 1.53 14.08 -5.90
N ARG A 24 1.23 14.83 -4.82
CA ARG A 24 0.14 15.82 -4.83
C ARG A 24 0.42 16.88 -5.90
N ALA A 25 1.60 17.46 -5.94
CA ALA A 25 1.97 18.47 -6.94
C ALA A 25 1.87 17.96 -8.39
N TYR A 26 2.19 16.68 -8.62
CA TYR A 26 2.03 16.03 -9.92
C TYR A 26 0.54 15.89 -10.29
N LEU A 27 -0.27 15.27 -9.43
CA LEU A 27 -1.67 14.97 -9.73
C LEU A 27 -2.57 16.21 -9.76
N THR A 28 -2.26 17.25 -8.96
CA THR A 28 -3.05 18.49 -8.95
C THR A 28 -2.97 19.31 -10.23
N LYS A 29 -2.11 18.93 -11.18
CA LYS A 29 -2.10 19.51 -12.53
C LYS A 29 -3.31 19.08 -13.36
N THR A 30 -3.89 17.91 -13.07
CA THR A 30 -4.96 17.30 -13.89
C THR A 30 -6.22 16.95 -13.10
N MET A 31 -6.13 16.83 -11.78
CA MET A 31 -7.29 16.51 -10.94
C MET A 31 -7.22 17.19 -9.56
N PRO A 32 -8.35 17.59 -8.95
CA PRO A 32 -8.36 18.03 -7.57
C PRO A 32 -7.91 16.93 -6.61
N ALA A 33 -7.36 17.33 -5.47
CA ALA A 33 -6.90 16.42 -4.44
C ALA A 33 -7.66 16.64 -3.13
N ALA A 34 -8.35 15.60 -2.69
CA ALA A 34 -9.07 15.54 -1.42
C ALA A 34 -8.10 15.45 -0.22
N GLY A 35 -8.68 15.36 0.98
CA GLY A 35 -8.00 15.07 2.24
C GLY A 35 -8.17 13.62 2.69
N CYS A 36 -8.30 13.42 4.01
CA CYS A 36 -8.57 12.12 4.61
C CYS A 36 -9.94 11.58 4.19
N CYS A 37 -10.00 10.38 3.60
CA CYS A 37 -11.24 9.71 3.16
C CYS A 37 -12.38 9.61 4.21
N ARG A 38 -12.05 9.72 5.50
CA ARG A 38 -13.00 9.60 6.63
C ARG A 38 -13.55 10.92 7.16
N VAL A 39 -12.80 12.02 7.01
CA VAL A 39 -13.14 13.31 7.68
C VAL A 39 -13.15 14.50 6.73
N ASP A 40 -12.49 14.38 5.58
CA ASP A 40 -12.50 15.42 4.57
C ASP A 40 -13.86 15.51 3.88
N LYS A 41 -14.31 16.74 3.62
CA LYS A 41 -15.65 17.03 3.08
C LYS A 41 -15.64 17.35 1.59
N THR A 42 -14.57 17.00 0.86
CA THR A 42 -14.53 17.15 -0.59
C THR A 42 -15.77 16.46 -1.20
N PRO A 43 -16.62 17.20 -1.95
CA PRO A 43 -17.78 16.62 -2.60
C PRO A 43 -17.34 15.53 -3.57
N VAL A 44 -17.96 14.36 -3.45
CA VAL A 44 -17.87 13.26 -4.43
C VAL A 44 -19.29 12.93 -4.85
N THR A 45 -19.46 12.47 -6.09
CA THR A 45 -20.74 12.03 -6.65
C THR A 45 -20.57 10.63 -7.27
N GLU A 46 -21.64 10.07 -7.80
CA GLU A 46 -21.57 8.80 -8.54
C GLU A 46 -20.79 8.91 -9.85
N GLU A 47 -20.67 10.12 -10.42
CA GLU A 47 -19.80 10.37 -11.59
C GLU A 47 -18.32 10.56 -11.22
N THR A 48 -17.99 10.64 -9.93
CA THR A 48 -16.61 10.75 -9.46
C THR A 48 -15.88 9.42 -9.60
N ILE A 49 -14.63 9.50 -10.09
CA ILE A 49 -13.65 8.41 -9.98
C ILE A 49 -12.61 8.80 -8.93
N ALA A 50 -12.63 8.12 -7.80
CA ALA A 50 -11.70 8.35 -6.71
C ALA A 50 -10.38 7.59 -6.97
N VAL A 51 -9.30 8.34 -7.24
CA VAL A 51 -7.96 7.80 -7.43
C VAL A 51 -7.29 7.60 -6.07
N TYR A 52 -6.97 6.35 -5.71
CA TYR A 52 -6.48 5.97 -4.38
C TYR A 52 -5.29 5.01 -4.45
N PHE A 53 -4.45 4.96 -3.43
CA PHE A 53 -3.51 3.83 -3.24
C PHE A 53 -3.59 3.20 -1.85
N CYS A 54 -4.30 3.85 -0.92
CA CYS A 54 -4.50 3.31 0.42
C CYS A 54 -5.76 2.46 0.46
N GLN A 55 -5.60 1.21 0.87
CA GLN A 55 -6.67 0.21 0.95
C GLN A 55 -7.78 0.65 1.91
N ALA A 56 -7.42 1.32 3.03
CA ALA A 56 -8.43 1.90 3.92
C ALA A 56 -9.23 3.03 3.26
N CYS A 57 -8.64 3.78 2.33
CA CYS A 57 -9.37 4.79 1.55
C CYS A 57 -10.35 4.11 0.58
N ARG A 58 -9.92 3.06 -0.14
CA ARG A 58 -10.81 2.26 -0.99
C ARG A 58 -12.02 1.76 -0.22
N GLU A 59 -11.78 1.01 0.87
CA GLU A 59 -12.82 0.42 1.72
C GLU A 59 -13.80 1.50 2.23
N THR A 60 -13.29 2.66 2.64
CA THR A 60 -14.13 3.78 3.12
C THR A 60 -14.99 4.40 2.00
N LEU A 61 -14.45 4.49 0.78
CA LEU A 61 -15.16 5.06 -0.37
C LEU A 61 -16.23 4.10 -0.91
N GLU A 62 -15.90 2.82 -1.02
CA GLU A 62 -16.81 1.75 -1.46
C GLU A 62 -17.95 1.51 -0.46
N ALA A 63 -17.70 1.72 0.84
CA ALA A 63 -18.70 1.56 1.88
C ALA A 63 -19.74 2.70 1.94
N ARG A 64 -19.59 3.78 1.16
CA ARG A 64 -20.56 4.89 1.18
C ARG A 64 -21.94 4.43 0.70
N GLU A 65 -22.98 4.79 1.43
CA GLU A 65 -24.37 4.49 1.06
C GLU A 65 -24.93 5.50 0.06
N THR A 66 -24.48 6.76 0.14
CA THR A 66 -24.89 7.84 -0.76
C THR A 66 -23.67 8.46 -1.44
N ASN A 67 -23.84 8.91 -2.68
CA ASN A 67 -22.77 9.50 -3.49
C ASN A 67 -21.51 8.61 -3.53
N ARG A 68 -21.71 7.31 -3.71
CA ARG A 68 -20.61 6.34 -3.79
C ARG A 68 -19.86 6.56 -5.10
N PRO A 69 -18.58 6.98 -5.08
CA PRO A 69 -17.82 7.14 -6.30
C PRO A 69 -17.39 5.76 -6.83
N SER A 70 -17.10 5.69 -8.12
CA SER A 70 -16.24 4.61 -8.63
C SER A 70 -14.81 4.81 -8.10
N VAL A 71 -14.04 3.73 -7.97
CA VAL A 71 -12.66 3.81 -7.47
C VAL A 71 -11.66 3.38 -8.55
N GLN A 72 -10.51 4.02 -8.59
CA GLN A 72 -9.39 3.64 -9.45
C GLN A 72 -8.10 3.62 -8.64
N ASN A 73 -7.34 2.53 -8.71
CA ASN A 73 -6.05 2.47 -8.04
C ASN A 73 -5.03 3.40 -8.72
N LEU A 74 -4.25 4.14 -7.92
CA LEU A 74 -3.24 5.09 -8.37
C LEU A 74 -2.15 4.40 -9.19
N PHE A 75 -1.71 3.21 -8.80
CA PHE A 75 -0.66 2.51 -9.51
C PHE A 75 -1.16 2.12 -10.91
N VAL A 76 -2.39 1.61 -11.01
CA VAL A 76 -3.04 1.33 -12.30
C VAL A 76 -3.17 2.61 -13.14
N TYR A 77 -3.58 3.72 -12.51
CA TYR A 77 -3.68 5.01 -13.19
C TYR A 77 -2.34 5.50 -13.73
N LEU A 78 -1.28 5.50 -12.91
CA LEU A 78 0.06 5.95 -13.30
C LEU A 78 0.70 5.02 -14.32
N ASP A 79 0.44 3.71 -14.24
CA ASP A 79 0.99 2.72 -15.17
C ASP A 79 0.44 2.90 -16.59
N ALA A 80 -0.79 3.42 -16.72
CA ALA A 80 -1.41 3.74 -18.00
C ALA A 80 -0.98 5.10 -18.60
N LEU A 81 -0.23 5.93 -17.87
CA LEU A 81 0.24 7.22 -18.39
C LEU A 81 1.43 7.00 -19.34
N PRO A 82 1.40 7.55 -20.58
CA PRO A 82 2.47 7.33 -21.56
C PRO A 82 3.78 8.01 -21.16
N ASP A 83 3.70 9.18 -20.52
CA ASP A 83 4.85 10.07 -20.28
C ASP A 83 5.10 10.33 -18.78
N PHE A 84 4.83 9.34 -17.91
CA PHE A 84 5.18 9.48 -16.50
C PHE A 84 6.71 9.43 -16.31
N PRO A 85 7.34 10.44 -15.68
CA PRO A 85 8.79 10.52 -15.56
C PRO A 85 9.31 9.59 -14.44
N PHE A 86 9.49 8.32 -14.76
CA PHE A 86 9.99 7.30 -13.83
C PHE A 86 11.44 7.60 -13.40
N PRO A 87 11.75 7.61 -12.09
CA PRO A 87 13.13 7.59 -11.62
C PRO A 87 13.83 6.27 -11.97
N ASP A 88 15.16 6.31 -12.05
CA ASP A 88 15.98 5.11 -12.30
C ASP A 88 16.42 4.49 -10.97
N TYR A 89 16.00 3.23 -10.76
CA TYR A 89 16.41 2.38 -9.65
C TYR A 89 16.93 1.03 -10.16
N SER A 90 17.60 1.01 -11.31
CA SER A 90 18.19 -0.19 -11.93
C SER A 90 19.18 -0.96 -11.06
N ALA A 91 19.74 -0.30 -10.04
CA ALA A 91 20.62 -0.94 -9.05
C ALA A 91 19.87 -1.70 -7.94
N LEU A 92 18.53 -1.59 -7.86
CA LEU A 92 17.75 -2.23 -6.80
C LEU A 92 17.28 -3.63 -7.20
N THR A 93 17.48 -4.57 -6.27
CA THR A 93 16.82 -5.87 -6.25
C THR A 93 15.97 -5.98 -5.00
N VAL A 94 14.67 -6.19 -5.15
CA VAL A 94 13.70 -6.08 -4.05
C VAL A 94 12.77 -7.28 -3.96
N ASN A 95 12.29 -7.58 -2.75
CA ASN A 95 11.03 -8.31 -2.62
C ASN A 95 9.84 -7.36 -2.79
N VAL A 96 8.70 -7.89 -3.22
CA VAL A 96 7.42 -7.15 -3.27
C VAL A 96 6.46 -7.77 -2.26
N GLN A 97 5.99 -6.95 -1.32
CA GLN A 97 4.95 -7.32 -0.37
C GLN A 97 3.60 -6.77 -0.84
N ASP A 98 2.81 -7.61 -1.48
CA ASP A 98 1.42 -7.30 -1.81
C ASP A 98 0.57 -7.23 -0.54
N CYS A 99 -0.36 -6.28 -0.47
CA CYS A 99 -1.24 -6.13 0.68
C CYS A 99 -2.29 -7.25 0.71
N TRP A 100 -2.53 -7.86 1.87
CA TRP A 100 -3.63 -8.82 2.05
C TRP A 100 -5.00 -8.27 1.61
N ARG A 101 -5.22 -6.97 1.76
CA ARG A 101 -6.47 -6.30 1.33
C ARG A 101 -6.63 -6.19 -0.19
N ASP A 102 -5.57 -6.42 -0.96
CA ASP A 102 -5.58 -6.30 -2.43
C ASP A 102 -5.63 -7.67 -3.12
N ARG A 103 -5.87 -8.76 -2.40
CA ARG A 103 -5.87 -10.13 -2.96
C ARG A 103 -6.92 -10.36 -4.05
N GLU A 104 -8.02 -9.64 -3.98
CA GLU A 104 -9.11 -9.69 -4.96
C GLU A 104 -8.95 -8.63 -6.07
N HIS A 105 -7.79 -7.95 -6.09
CA HIS A 105 -7.46 -6.84 -6.99
C HIS A 105 -6.15 -7.10 -7.75
N PRO A 106 -6.11 -8.10 -8.65
CA PRO A 106 -4.89 -8.48 -9.37
C PRO A 106 -4.29 -7.32 -10.18
N GLU A 107 -5.13 -6.38 -10.65
CA GLU A 107 -4.69 -5.19 -11.37
C GLU A 107 -3.72 -4.32 -10.57
N ILE A 108 -3.86 -4.27 -9.24
CA ILE A 108 -2.98 -3.49 -8.37
C ILE A 108 -1.61 -4.16 -8.30
N ALA A 109 -1.60 -5.49 -8.19
CA ALA A 109 -0.39 -6.29 -8.13
C ALA A 109 0.39 -6.21 -9.46
N ASP A 110 -0.31 -6.29 -10.59
CA ASP A 110 0.28 -6.14 -11.93
C ASP A 110 0.85 -4.73 -12.16
N ALA A 111 0.09 -3.69 -11.82
CA ALA A 111 0.55 -2.32 -11.95
C ALA A 111 1.79 -2.05 -11.08
N ALA A 112 1.82 -2.55 -9.84
CA ALA A 112 2.99 -2.39 -8.97
C ALA A 112 4.27 -2.97 -9.61
N ARG A 113 4.17 -4.14 -10.26
CA ARG A 113 5.30 -4.81 -10.93
C ARG A 113 5.70 -4.09 -12.20
N SER A 114 4.73 -3.68 -13.02
CA SER A 114 4.99 -2.89 -14.23
C SER A 114 5.71 -1.58 -13.90
N LEU A 115 5.25 -0.84 -12.89
CA LEU A 115 5.90 0.39 -12.44
C LEU A 115 7.33 0.16 -11.93
N LEU A 116 7.56 -0.91 -11.15
CA LEU A 116 8.90 -1.27 -10.69
C LEU A 116 9.83 -1.61 -11.87
N GLN A 117 9.35 -2.36 -12.85
CA GLN A 117 10.10 -2.68 -14.07
C GLN A 117 10.40 -1.43 -14.91
N LYS A 118 9.46 -0.48 -15.02
CA LYS A 118 9.65 0.82 -15.68
C LYS A 118 10.72 1.69 -14.99
N MET A 119 10.91 1.51 -13.69
CA MET A 119 12.02 2.12 -12.92
C MET A 119 13.32 1.28 -12.96
N GLY A 120 13.36 0.17 -13.71
CA GLY A 120 14.53 -0.72 -13.81
C GLY A 120 14.74 -1.68 -12.64
N VAL A 121 13.84 -1.71 -11.65
CA VAL A 121 14.00 -2.53 -10.44
C VAL A 121 13.91 -4.02 -10.74
N GLN A 122 14.86 -4.81 -10.24
CA GLN A 122 14.79 -6.27 -10.28
C GLN A 122 13.88 -6.79 -9.15
N ILE A 123 12.89 -7.60 -9.51
CA ILE A 123 11.90 -8.15 -8.56
C ILE A 123 12.24 -9.60 -8.22
N VAL A 124 12.28 -9.91 -6.92
CA VAL A 124 12.32 -11.27 -6.38
C VAL A 124 10.98 -11.55 -5.69
N GLU A 125 10.15 -12.36 -6.34
CA GLU A 125 8.82 -12.68 -5.86
C GLU A 125 8.85 -13.51 -4.56
N MET A 126 7.90 -13.24 -3.68
CA MET A 126 7.64 -14.05 -2.49
C MET A 126 6.68 -15.20 -2.83
N ALA A 127 6.71 -16.27 -2.02
CA ALA A 127 5.73 -17.37 -2.17
C ALA A 127 4.29 -16.94 -1.88
N GLU A 128 4.09 -15.97 -0.98
CA GLU A 128 2.80 -15.42 -0.55
C GLU A 128 2.57 -14.04 -1.19
N ASN A 129 2.62 -13.99 -2.52
CA ASN A 129 2.37 -12.78 -3.30
C ASN A 129 0.93 -12.76 -3.84
N ARG A 130 0.54 -11.60 -4.39
CA ARG A 130 -0.73 -11.40 -5.11
C ARG A 130 -1.93 -11.90 -4.30
N GLU A 131 -2.78 -12.73 -4.89
CA GLU A 131 -3.96 -13.34 -4.26
C GLU A 131 -3.62 -14.23 -3.05
N LYS A 132 -2.36 -14.68 -2.92
CA LYS A 132 -1.86 -15.50 -1.82
C LYS A 132 -1.26 -14.68 -0.68
N SER A 133 -1.33 -13.35 -0.74
CA SER A 133 -0.84 -12.51 0.35
C SER A 133 -1.52 -12.88 1.67
N VAL A 134 -0.74 -12.88 2.75
CA VAL A 134 -1.23 -13.19 4.09
C VAL A 134 -0.97 -12.07 5.07
N TYR A 135 -0.49 -10.91 4.60
CA TYR A 135 0.06 -9.87 5.47
C TYR A 135 -0.46 -8.47 5.15
N CYS A 136 -0.86 -7.73 6.17
CA CYS A 136 -1.17 -6.30 6.12
C CYS A 136 -0.71 -5.57 7.38
N GLY A 137 0.58 -5.72 7.73
CA GLY A 137 1.10 -5.22 9.00
C GLY A 137 0.27 -5.74 10.17
N ASN A 138 -0.04 -4.87 11.13
CA ASN A 138 -0.91 -5.25 12.24
C ASN A 138 -2.42 -5.24 11.91
N LEU A 139 -2.82 -5.17 10.62
CA LEU A 139 -4.22 -5.36 10.26
C LEU A 139 -4.60 -6.84 10.27
N HIS A 140 -3.80 -7.63 9.55
CA HIS A 140 -4.04 -9.04 9.30
C HIS A 140 -2.71 -9.75 9.09
N PHE A 141 -2.57 -10.92 9.70
CA PHE A 141 -1.47 -11.84 9.44
C PHE A 141 -1.93 -13.29 9.62
N GLU A 142 -1.55 -14.18 8.70
CA GLU A 142 -1.78 -15.62 8.81
C GLU A 142 -0.44 -16.31 9.15
N PRO A 143 -0.10 -16.51 10.44
CA PRO A 143 1.15 -17.13 10.84
C PRO A 143 1.18 -18.62 10.48
N LYS A 144 2.39 -19.11 10.20
CA LYS A 144 2.71 -20.51 9.92
C LYS A 144 3.49 -21.18 11.05
N LYS A 145 4.25 -20.41 11.83
CA LYS A 145 4.98 -20.95 12.98
C LYS A 145 4.03 -21.35 14.11
N ALA A 146 4.24 -22.52 14.69
CA ALA A 146 3.38 -23.08 15.72
C ALA A 146 3.25 -22.16 16.95
N GLU A 147 4.35 -21.53 17.36
CA GLU A 147 4.38 -20.57 18.47
C GLU A 147 3.56 -19.31 18.19
N ASN A 148 3.53 -18.85 16.94
CA ASN A 148 2.80 -17.65 16.54
C ASN A 148 1.30 -17.94 16.33
N ILE A 149 0.97 -19.13 15.83
CA ILE A 149 -0.41 -19.64 15.80
C ILE A 149 -0.95 -19.73 17.24
N ALA A 150 -0.18 -20.34 18.15
CA ALA A 150 -0.55 -20.45 19.56
C ALA A 150 -0.64 -19.08 20.25
N LEU A 151 0.21 -18.11 19.88
CA LEU A 151 0.14 -16.74 20.38
C LEU A 151 -1.15 -16.04 19.94
N LEU A 152 -1.48 -16.09 18.65
CA LEU A 152 -2.69 -15.43 18.13
C LEU A 152 -3.97 -16.06 18.71
N ALA A 153 -3.96 -17.37 18.96
CA ALA A 153 -5.08 -18.08 19.59
C ALA A 153 -5.41 -17.59 21.02
N LYS A 154 -4.50 -16.87 21.70
CA LYS A 154 -4.77 -16.24 23.01
C LYS A 154 -5.70 -15.02 22.91
N TYR A 155 -5.93 -14.50 21.72
CA TYR A 155 -6.71 -13.28 21.48
C TYR A 155 -7.90 -13.54 20.54
N PRO A 156 -8.82 -14.45 20.89
CA PRO A 156 -9.91 -14.84 19.99
C PRO A 156 -10.85 -13.64 19.71
N GLY A 157 -11.10 -13.36 18.44
CA GLY A 157 -12.01 -12.29 18.01
C GLY A 157 -11.46 -10.87 18.20
N ILE A 158 -10.24 -10.71 18.69
CA ILE A 158 -9.60 -9.39 18.85
C ILE A 158 -8.79 -9.09 17.58
N PRO A 159 -9.05 -7.96 16.89
CA PRO A 159 -8.25 -7.54 15.74
C PRO A 159 -6.77 -7.41 16.11
N LEU A 160 -5.89 -7.77 15.18
CA LEU A 160 -4.43 -7.77 15.39
C LEU A 160 -3.89 -6.40 15.83
N TRP A 161 -4.50 -5.29 15.44
CA TRP A 161 -4.07 -3.95 15.86
C TRP A 161 -4.51 -3.57 17.28
N GLN A 162 -5.34 -4.39 17.93
CA GLN A 162 -5.84 -4.19 19.30
C GLN A 162 -5.17 -5.12 20.32
N ILE A 163 -4.46 -6.16 19.88
CA ILE A 163 -3.68 -6.99 20.81
C ILE A 163 -2.44 -6.21 21.28
N PRO A 164 -1.83 -6.58 22.43
CA PRO A 164 -0.63 -5.90 22.94
C PRO A 164 0.53 -5.89 21.93
N GLU A 165 1.32 -4.82 21.92
CA GLU A 165 2.40 -4.64 20.94
C GLU A 165 3.44 -5.76 21.02
N GLU A 166 3.75 -6.23 22.23
CA GLU A 166 4.62 -7.37 22.48
C GLU A 166 4.12 -8.67 21.83
N ALA A 167 2.81 -8.80 21.62
CA ALA A 167 2.21 -9.93 20.91
C ALA A 167 2.17 -9.70 19.39
N GLN A 168 2.14 -8.45 18.92
CA GLN A 168 2.23 -8.12 17.49
C GLN A 168 3.65 -8.35 16.94
N ILE A 169 4.69 -7.99 17.69
CA ILE A 169 6.10 -8.08 17.27
C ILE A 169 6.50 -9.47 16.73
N PRO A 170 6.31 -10.60 17.46
CA PRO A 170 6.72 -11.92 16.96
C PRO A 170 5.98 -12.36 15.70
N LEU A 171 4.73 -11.93 15.52
CA LEU A 171 3.93 -12.15 14.31
C LEU A 171 4.55 -11.41 13.11
N MET A 172 4.85 -10.12 13.29
CA MET A 172 5.48 -9.32 12.23
C MET A 172 6.90 -9.82 11.92
N LYS A 173 7.62 -10.34 12.92
CA LYS A 173 8.97 -10.90 12.76
C LYS A 173 8.95 -12.14 11.88
N GLU A 174 7.95 -13.00 12.01
CA GLU A 174 7.78 -14.15 11.11
C GLU A 174 7.58 -13.71 9.67
N GLN A 175 6.81 -12.65 9.40
CA GLN A 175 6.72 -12.13 8.04
C GLN A 175 8.09 -11.62 7.56
N ARG A 176 8.83 -10.92 8.42
CA ARG A 176 10.16 -10.36 8.09
C ARG A 176 11.17 -11.43 7.69
N GLU A 177 11.09 -12.62 8.29
CA GLU A 177 11.97 -13.75 7.97
C GLU A 177 11.75 -14.32 6.55
N LYS A 178 10.64 -13.98 5.89
CA LYS A 178 10.33 -14.43 4.53
C LYS A 178 10.99 -13.58 3.44
N TYR A 179 11.49 -12.39 3.78
CA TYR A 179 12.18 -11.52 2.81
C TYR A 179 13.62 -12.00 2.59
N THR A 180 13.99 -12.13 1.33
CA THR A 180 15.32 -12.59 0.87
C THR A 180 16.18 -11.47 0.32
N CYS A 181 15.58 -10.32 0.00
CA CYS A 181 16.27 -9.13 -0.47
C CYS A 181 16.59 -8.16 0.67
N PRO A 182 17.61 -7.30 0.51
CA PRO A 182 17.90 -6.24 1.48
C PRO A 182 16.78 -5.21 1.65
N LEU A 183 15.89 -5.09 0.67
CA LEU A 183 14.77 -4.14 0.65
C LEU A 183 13.48 -4.82 0.19
N THR A 184 12.37 -4.45 0.83
CA THR A 184 11.02 -4.84 0.43
C THR A 184 10.20 -3.63 -0.01
N VAL A 185 9.64 -3.68 -1.22
CA VAL A 185 8.68 -2.68 -1.69
C VAL A 185 7.28 -3.07 -1.25
N THR A 186 6.53 -2.09 -0.76
CA THR A 186 5.15 -2.25 -0.27
C THR A 186 4.20 -1.31 -0.98
N THR A 187 2.94 -1.71 -1.16
CA THR A 187 1.85 -0.85 -1.69
C THR A 187 0.91 -0.33 -0.60
N CYS A 188 1.23 -0.62 0.66
CA CYS A 188 0.41 -0.28 1.82
C CYS A 188 1.27 0.23 2.96
N ASN A 189 1.01 1.45 3.41
CA ASN A 189 1.71 2.09 4.53
C ASN A 189 1.70 1.25 5.83
N ARG A 190 0.67 0.41 6.04
CA ARG A 190 0.63 -0.46 7.22
C ARG A 190 1.55 -1.66 7.06
N CYS A 191 1.73 -2.20 5.85
CA CYS A 191 2.73 -3.22 5.57
C CYS A 191 4.14 -2.64 5.82
N THR A 192 4.44 -1.45 5.28
CA THR A 192 5.73 -0.76 5.48
C THR A 192 6.08 -0.69 6.97
N ARG A 193 5.17 -0.10 7.76
CA ARG A 193 5.37 0.05 9.22
C ARG A 193 5.54 -1.26 9.95
N GLY A 194 4.82 -2.31 9.57
CA GLY A 194 4.92 -3.62 10.23
C GLY A 194 6.28 -4.29 9.98
N ILE A 195 6.85 -4.10 8.78
CA ILE A 195 8.19 -4.59 8.45
C ILE A 195 9.25 -3.80 9.23
N GLU A 196 9.16 -2.48 9.21
CA GLU A 196 10.11 -1.58 9.91
C GLU A 196 10.10 -1.79 11.42
N ALA A 197 8.93 -1.99 12.03
CA ALA A 197 8.77 -2.24 13.47
C ALA A 197 9.51 -3.49 13.95
N THR A 198 9.92 -4.38 13.04
CA THR A 198 10.70 -5.58 13.35
C THR A 198 12.14 -5.55 12.81
N GLY A 199 12.63 -4.36 12.47
CA GLY A 199 13.98 -4.13 11.96
C GLY A 199 14.18 -4.59 10.52
N GLY A 200 13.10 -4.80 9.76
CA GLY A 200 13.17 -4.98 8.31
C GLY A 200 13.30 -3.63 7.58
N SER A 201 13.89 -3.65 6.39
CA SER A 201 13.96 -2.48 5.52
C SER A 201 12.85 -2.54 4.48
N ALA A 202 11.94 -1.56 4.52
CA ALA A 202 10.86 -1.45 3.57
C ALA A 202 10.77 -0.04 2.99
N VAL A 203 10.23 0.06 1.78
CA VAL A 203 9.90 1.34 1.15
C VAL A 203 8.48 1.25 0.58
N HIS A 204 7.72 2.34 0.67
CA HIS A 204 6.43 2.40 0.01
C HIS A 204 6.61 2.73 -1.47
N LEU A 205 5.88 2.08 -2.37
CA LEU A 205 6.04 2.24 -3.84
C LEU A 205 5.94 3.70 -4.29
N VAL A 206 5.11 4.51 -3.63
CA VAL A 206 4.99 5.96 -3.92
C VAL A 206 6.31 6.70 -3.69
N GLU A 207 7.15 6.29 -2.75
CA GLU A 207 8.44 6.92 -2.49
C GLU A 207 9.43 6.66 -3.62
N LEU A 208 9.40 5.44 -4.18
CA LEU A 208 10.14 5.13 -5.41
C LEU A 208 9.61 5.97 -6.57
N LEU A 209 8.30 5.93 -6.84
CA LEU A 209 7.68 6.68 -7.94
C LEU A 209 7.99 8.18 -7.91
N MET A 210 8.14 8.75 -6.71
CA MET A 210 8.42 10.18 -6.51
C MET A 210 9.91 10.52 -6.37
N GLY A 211 10.80 9.54 -6.50
CA GLY A 211 12.25 9.77 -6.45
C GLY A 211 12.74 10.24 -5.08
N THR A 212 12.13 9.74 -3.99
CA THR A 212 12.46 10.16 -2.61
C THR A 212 13.14 9.07 -1.80
N TYR A 213 13.33 7.89 -2.38
CA TYR A 213 14.15 6.84 -1.79
C TYR A 213 15.62 7.08 -2.16
N SER A 214 16.52 6.93 -1.19
CA SER A 214 17.95 7.24 -1.30
C SER A 214 18.82 6.07 -0.86
#